data_AF-A0A4P9XVF1-F1
#
_entry.id   AF-A0A4P9XVF1-F1
#
_cell.length_a   1.000
_cell.length_b   1.000
_cell.length_c   1.000
_cell.angle_alpha   90.00
_cell.angle_beta   90.00
_cell.angle_gamma   90.00
#
_symmetry.space_group_name_H-M   'P 1'
#
loop_
_entity.id
_entity.type
_entity.pdbx_description
1 polymer ?
#
loop_
_entity_poly.entity_id
_entity_poly.type
_entity_poly.pdbx_seq_one_letter_code
_entity_poly.pdbx_strand_id
1 'polypeptide(L)'
;MRINWAQVLVLLPVVYGGCLLLTVHLQTTTLVRSLSRMLSGNPEHVPFVALGLVFLLTYTGSSFVSVVANAAGTAGGLDNKAPRLGRAHLRGWAHRAVAAHQNLLEGFPGFAAAVFAAFLRGAPNSYTASLATLHLLARCVYYPAYVLNLDQVRTGSYGVSLAASVLLFGFACVPDFESFYLGLVHVAKPWA
;
A
#
# COMPACT_ATOMS: atom_id res chain seq x y z
N MET A 1 -8.74 -10.94 -25.78
CA MET A 1 -7.46 -10.21 -25.59
C MET A 1 -6.36 -11.25 -25.41
N ARG A 2 -5.37 -11.35 -26.31
CA ARG A 2 -4.23 -12.27 -26.13
C ARG A 2 -3.19 -11.61 -25.23
N ILE A 3 -2.84 -12.24 -24.11
CA ILE A 3 -1.82 -11.74 -23.19
C ILE A 3 -0.44 -12.03 -23.79
N ASN A 4 0.41 -11.00 -23.90
CA ASN A 4 1.80 -11.16 -24.30
C ASN A 4 2.65 -11.53 -23.08
N TRP A 5 2.83 -12.83 -22.85
CA TRP A 5 3.59 -13.34 -21.71
C TRP A 5 5.05 -12.88 -21.68
N ALA A 6 5.69 -12.69 -22.83
CA ALA A 6 7.05 -12.18 -22.88
C ALA A 6 7.13 -10.75 -22.31
N GLN A 7 6.19 -9.89 -22.69
CA GLN A 7 6.11 -8.54 -22.14
C GLN A 7 5.81 -8.54 -20.63
N VAL A 8 4.91 -9.43 -20.17
CA VAL A 8 4.60 -9.56 -18.74
C VAL A 8 5.83 -10.01 -17.93
N LEU A 9 6.53 -11.05 -18.40
CA LEU A 9 7.71 -11.59 -17.71
C LEU A 9 8.87 -10.60 -17.64
N VAL A 10 9.01 -9.71 -18.63
CA VAL A 10 10.05 -8.66 -18.64
C VAL A 10 9.64 -7.47 -17.77
N LEU A 11 8.38 -7.02 -17.85
CA LEU A 11 7.95 -5.81 -17.15
C LEU A 11 7.74 -6.03 -15.64
N LEU A 12 7.33 -7.22 -15.21
CA LEU A 12 7.07 -7.49 -13.79
C LEU A 12 8.32 -7.28 -12.91
N PRO A 13 9.49 -7.89 -13.19
CA PRO A 13 10.70 -7.65 -12.41
C PRO A 13 11.15 -6.19 -12.43
N VAL A 14 10.98 -5.50 -13.55
CA VAL A 14 11.35 -4.08 -13.69
C VAL A 14 10.46 -3.20 -12.81
N VAL A 15 9.14 -3.41 -12.87
CA VAL A 15 8.17 -2.61 -12.10
C VAL A 15 8.29 -2.91 -10.61
N TYR A 16 8.30 -4.18 -10.21
CA TYR A 16 8.36 -4.52 -8.78
C TYR A 16 9.75 -4.33 -8.18
N GLY A 17 10.82 -4.64 -8.93
CA GLY A 17 12.20 -4.35 -8.53
C GLY A 17 12.45 -2.84 -8.43
N GLY A 18 11.95 -2.06 -9.39
CA GLY A 18 11.99 -0.59 -9.34
C GLY A 18 11.24 -0.03 -8.14
N CYS A 19 10.05 -0.55 -7.83
CA CYS A 19 9.30 -0.15 -6.64
C CYS A 19 10.00 -0.55 -5.34
N LEU A 20 10.67 -1.70 -5.29
CA LEU A 20 11.48 -2.12 -4.15
C LEU A 20 12.63 -1.14 -3.91
N LEU A 21 13.43 -0.84 -4.93
CA LEU A 21 14.54 0.12 -4.83
C LEU A 21 14.05 1.53 -4.48
N LEU A 22 12.93 1.96 -5.06
CA LEU A 22 12.29 3.23 -4.73
C LEU A 22 11.84 3.25 -3.25
N THR A 23 11.30 2.15 -2.76
CA THR A 23 10.86 2.03 -1.35
C THR A 23 12.05 2.19 -0.40
N VAL A 24 13.15 1.47 -0.67
CA VAL A 24 14.39 1.56 0.08
C VAL A 24 14.97 2.99 0.02
N HIS A 25 14.99 3.61 -1.16
CA HIS A 25 15.44 4.99 -1.32
C HIS A 25 14.59 5.96 -0.50
N LEU A 26 13.26 5.95 -0.68
CA LEU A 26 12.33 6.87 -0.03
C LEU A 26 12.39 6.77 1.50
N GLN A 27 12.57 5.57 2.05
CA GLN A 27 12.68 5.35 3.48
C GLN A 27 13.84 6.12 4.12
N THR A 28 14.91 6.32 3.37
CA THR A 28 16.12 6.99 3.85
C THR A 28 16.07 8.51 3.70
N THR A 29 14.97 9.05 3.16
CA THR A 29 14.77 10.49 3.00
C THR A 29 14.42 11.17 4.32
N THR A 30 14.75 12.45 4.43
CA THR A 30 14.35 13.27 5.58
C THR A 30 12.84 13.40 5.69
N LEU A 31 12.12 13.39 4.57
CA LEU A 31 10.66 13.46 4.53
C LEU A 31 10.01 12.31 5.31
N VAL A 32 10.34 11.06 4.97
CA VAL A 32 9.75 9.88 5.64
C VAL A 32 10.13 9.86 7.11
N ARG A 33 11.36 10.25 7.46
CA ARG A 33 11.82 10.35 8.85
C ARG A 33 11.02 11.39 9.64
N SER A 34 10.79 12.56 9.06
CA SER A 34 9.99 13.62 9.68
C SER A 34 8.54 13.21 9.86
N LEU A 35 7.93 12.61 8.83
CA LEU A 35 6.55 12.12 8.92
C LEU A 35 6.40 10.99 9.96
N SER A 36 7.35 10.06 10.05
CA SER A 36 7.36 9.03 11.09
C SER A 36 7.36 9.66 12.49
N ARG A 37 8.16 10.72 12.71
CA ARG A 37 8.16 11.45 13.98
C ARG A 37 6.85 12.17 14.24
N MET A 38 6.22 12.74 13.22
CA MET A 38 4.91 13.39 13.36
C MET A 38 3.80 12.42 13.76
N LEU A 39 3.88 11.15 13.36
CA LEU A 39 2.86 10.16 13.67
C LEU A 39 2.79 9.79 15.17
N SER A 40 3.93 9.65 15.85
CA SER A 40 3.90 9.24 17.27
C SER A 40 5.04 9.78 18.15
N GLY A 41 6.02 10.50 17.62
CA GLY A 41 7.24 10.91 18.33
C GLY A 41 8.18 9.77 18.72
N ASN A 42 7.63 8.62 19.14
CA ASN A 42 8.30 7.36 19.44
C ASN A 42 8.22 6.41 18.23
N PRO A 43 9.35 6.00 17.63
CA PRO A 43 9.36 5.11 16.46
C PRO A 43 8.71 3.74 16.71
N GLU A 44 8.71 3.24 17.94
CA GLU A 44 8.11 1.94 18.28
C GLU A 44 6.59 1.90 18.05
N HIS A 45 5.92 3.05 18.26
CA HIS A 45 4.48 3.16 18.09
C HIS A 45 4.05 3.49 16.65
N VAL A 46 4.97 4.00 15.81
CA VAL A 46 4.67 4.44 14.45
C VAL A 46 4.03 3.34 13.58
N PRO A 47 4.50 2.08 13.58
CA PRO A 47 3.86 1.02 12.80
C PRO A 47 2.39 0.80 13.16
N PHE A 48 2.04 0.90 14.44
CA PHE A 48 0.67 0.72 14.91
C PHE A 48 -0.22 1.92 14.62
N VAL A 49 0.32 3.15 14.71
CA VAL A 49 -0.40 4.35 14.27
C VAL A 49 -0.67 4.28 12.76
N ALA A 50 0.33 3.93 11.96
CA ALA A 50 0.18 3.73 10.53
C ALA A 50 -0.86 2.64 10.22
N LEU A 51 -0.81 1.51 10.93
CA LEU A 51 -1.81 0.44 10.84
C LEU A 51 -3.23 0.96 11.12
N GLY A 52 -3.41 1.72 12.21
CA GLY A 52 -4.70 2.33 12.56
C GLY A 52 -5.21 3.30 11.48
N LEU A 53 -4.33 4.14 10.92
CA LEU A 53 -4.70 5.07 9.85
C LEU A 53 -5.07 4.35 8.54
N VAL A 54 -4.34 3.30 8.17
CA VAL A 54 -4.67 2.47 6.99
C VAL A 54 -5.97 1.70 7.23
N PHE A 55 -6.23 1.24 8.45
CA PHE A 55 -7.51 0.64 8.84
C PHE A 55 -8.66 1.65 8.63
N LEU A 56 -8.52 2.88 9.13
CA LEU A 56 -9.52 3.93 8.95
C LEU A 56 -9.74 4.28 7.47
N LEU A 57 -8.66 4.40 6.68
CA LEU A 57 -8.73 4.61 5.24
C LEU A 57 -9.49 3.47 4.54
N THR A 58 -9.22 2.22 4.93
CA THR A 58 -9.76 1.02 4.28
C THR A 58 -11.23 0.78 4.65
N TYR A 59 -11.54 0.76 5.96
CA TYR A 59 -12.86 0.35 6.43
C TYR A 59 -13.85 1.51 6.58
N THR A 60 -13.36 2.74 6.75
CA THR A 60 -14.23 3.92 6.91
C THR A 60 -14.19 4.82 5.67
N GLY A 61 -13.03 5.40 5.36
CA GLY A 61 -12.91 6.41 4.31
C GLY A 61 -13.31 5.90 2.93
N SER A 62 -12.66 4.85 2.45
CA SER A 62 -12.94 4.29 1.13
C SER A 62 -14.29 3.55 1.05
N SER A 63 -14.79 3.01 2.17
CA SER A 63 -16.11 2.38 2.23
C SER A 63 -17.21 3.41 1.99
N PHE A 64 -17.14 4.57 2.64
CA PHE A 64 -18.10 5.66 2.43
C PHE A 64 -18.13 6.11 0.96
N VAL A 65 -16.95 6.40 0.40
CA VAL A 65 -16.84 6.79 -1.02
C VAL A 65 -17.35 5.69 -1.95
N SER A 66 -17.06 4.42 -1.64
CA SER A 66 -17.55 3.27 -2.42
C SER A 66 -19.07 3.14 -2.38
N VAL A 67 -19.72 3.40 -1.24
CA VAL A 67 -21.19 3.35 -1.11
C VAL A 67 -21.83 4.49 -1.90
N VAL A 68 -21.32 5.71 -1.75
CA VAL A 68 -21.78 6.89 -2.52
C VAL A 68 -21.63 6.65 -4.02
N ALA A 69 -20.46 6.15 -4.44
CA ALA A 69 -20.19 5.79 -5.83
C ALA A 69 -21.17 4.73 -6.37
N ASN A 70 -21.45 3.69 -5.59
CA ASN A 70 -22.37 2.62 -5.97
C ASN A 70 -23.80 3.17 -6.15
N ALA A 71 -24.26 4.02 -5.24
CA ALA A 71 -25.57 4.65 -5.33
C ALA A 71 -25.68 5.59 -6.53
N ALA A 72 -24.66 6.44 -6.75
CA ALA A 72 -24.63 7.40 -7.86
C ALA A 72 -24.50 6.73 -9.24
N GLY A 73 -23.86 5.56 -9.32
CA GLY A 73 -23.63 4.84 -10.57
C GLY A 73 -24.71 3.81 -10.93
N THR A 74 -25.67 3.53 -10.05
CA THR A 74 -26.73 2.55 -10.29
C THR A 74 -28.01 3.24 -10.78
N ALA A 75 -28.53 2.83 -11.93
CA ALA A 75 -29.81 3.32 -12.44
C ALA A 75 -30.95 2.95 -11.47
N GLY A 76 -31.67 3.95 -10.98
CA GLY A 76 -32.72 3.76 -9.95
C GLY A 76 -32.24 3.83 -8.50
N GLY A 77 -30.95 4.08 -8.26
CA GLY A 77 -30.36 4.19 -6.92
C GLY A 77 -29.91 2.85 -6.33
N LEU A 78 -29.49 2.86 -5.06
CA LEU A 78 -28.97 1.68 -4.38
C LEU A 78 -30.13 0.80 -3.84
N ASP A 79 -30.26 -0.43 -4.35
CA ASP A 79 -31.11 -1.44 -3.73
C ASP A 79 -30.44 -2.04 -2.48
N ASN A 80 -30.97 -1.71 -1.30
CA ASN A 80 -30.44 -2.22 -0.03
C ASN A 80 -30.73 -3.71 0.22
N LYS A 81 -31.66 -4.33 -0.52
CA LYS A 81 -31.90 -5.78 -0.43
C LYS A 81 -30.81 -6.57 -1.15
N ALA A 82 -30.23 -5.99 -2.21
CA ALA A 82 -29.15 -6.60 -2.98
C ALA A 82 -28.08 -5.59 -3.42
N PRO A 83 -27.39 -4.90 -2.47
CA PRO A 83 -26.54 -3.73 -2.77
C PRO A 83 -25.27 -4.07 -3.58
N ARG A 84 -24.97 -5.37 -3.70
CA ARG A 84 -23.82 -5.88 -4.45
C ARG A 84 -24.16 -6.25 -5.90
N LEU A 85 -25.43 -6.50 -6.23
CA LEU A 85 -25.83 -6.87 -7.59
C LEU A 85 -25.65 -5.70 -8.56
N GLY A 86 -26.02 -4.49 -8.15
CA GLY A 86 -25.86 -3.27 -8.96
C GLY A 86 -24.41 -2.96 -9.34
N ARG A 87 -23.44 -3.46 -8.57
CA ARG A 87 -22.00 -3.18 -8.79
C ARG A 87 -21.48 -3.72 -10.13
N ALA A 88 -22.04 -4.82 -10.63
CA ALA A 88 -21.61 -5.45 -11.89
C ALA A 88 -21.82 -4.54 -13.11
N HIS A 89 -22.78 -3.63 -13.02
CA HIS A 89 -23.15 -2.71 -14.11
C HIS A 89 -22.49 -1.34 -13.98
N LEU A 90 -21.75 -1.07 -12.89
CA LEU A 90 -21.07 0.22 -12.72
C LEU A 90 -20.03 0.45 -13.82
N ARG A 91 -19.89 1.71 -14.20
CA ARG A 91 -18.91 2.19 -15.19
C ARG A 91 -18.22 3.46 -14.69
N GLY A 92 -17.15 3.86 -15.38
CA GLY A 92 -16.46 5.12 -15.12
C GLY A 92 -15.93 5.24 -13.68
N TRP A 93 -16.07 6.43 -13.10
CA TRP A 93 -15.54 6.75 -11.76
C TRP A 93 -16.17 5.91 -10.65
N ALA A 94 -17.47 5.60 -10.76
CA ALA A 94 -18.20 4.85 -9.74
C ALA A 94 -17.66 3.42 -9.61
N HIS A 95 -17.44 2.76 -10.76
CA HIS A 95 -16.78 1.45 -10.81
C HIS A 95 -15.38 1.50 -10.20
N ARG A 96 -14.58 2.52 -10.54
CA ARG A 96 -13.20 2.66 -10.03
C ARG A 96 -13.16 2.89 -8.52
N ALA A 97 -14.09 3.65 -7.95
CA ALA A 97 -14.16 3.85 -6.50
C ALA A 97 -14.50 2.57 -5.72
N VAL A 98 -15.44 1.78 -6.24
CA VAL A 98 -15.77 0.45 -5.67
C VAL A 98 -14.58 -0.50 -5.78
N ALA A 99 -13.94 -0.56 -6.95
CA ALA A 99 -12.77 -1.41 -7.17
C ALA A 99 -11.56 -0.98 -6.31
N ALA A 100 -11.34 0.33 -6.13
CA ALA A 100 -10.28 0.85 -5.27
C ALA A 100 -10.48 0.44 -3.81
N HIS A 101 -11.71 0.50 -3.29
CA HIS A 101 -12.04 0.04 -1.95
C HIS A 101 -11.83 -1.48 -1.79
N GLN A 102 -12.24 -2.29 -2.79
CA GLN A 102 -11.99 -3.74 -2.79
C GLN A 102 -10.49 -4.05 -2.73
N ASN A 103 -9.66 -3.33 -3.49
CA ASN A 103 -8.22 -3.53 -3.44
C ASN A 103 -7.61 -3.19 -2.08
N LEU A 104 -8.11 -2.14 -1.41
CA LEU A 104 -7.67 -1.83 -0.04
C LEU A 104 -8.04 -2.95 0.94
N LEU A 105 -9.24 -3.52 0.82
CA LEU A 105 -9.67 -4.67 1.63
C LEU A 105 -8.79 -5.91 1.43
N GLU A 106 -8.37 -6.18 0.20
CA GLU A 106 -7.47 -7.30 -0.13
C GLU A 106 -6.05 -7.07 0.41
N GLY A 107 -5.54 -5.84 0.31
CA GLY A 107 -4.18 -5.51 0.72
C GLY A 107 -3.98 -5.33 2.23
N PHE A 108 -5.02 -4.88 2.94
CA PHE A 108 -4.92 -4.55 4.36
C PHE A 108 -4.49 -5.72 5.26
N PRO A 109 -5.08 -6.94 5.16
CA PRO A 109 -4.69 -8.07 6.00
C PRO A 109 -3.21 -8.43 5.88
N GLY A 110 -2.65 -8.38 4.66
CA GLY A 110 -1.24 -8.63 4.42
C GLY A 110 -0.32 -7.60 5.09
N PHE A 111 -0.69 -6.32 5.02
CA PHE A 111 0.05 -5.26 5.73
C PHE A 111 -0.06 -5.40 7.26
N ALA A 112 -1.26 -5.65 7.78
CA ALA A 112 -1.47 -5.86 9.21
C ALA A 112 -0.64 -7.03 9.75
N ALA A 113 -0.66 -8.16 9.04
CA ALA A 113 0.15 -9.33 9.39
C ALA A 113 1.65 -9.01 9.38
N ALA A 114 2.15 -8.24 8.40
CA ALA A 114 3.54 -7.84 8.33
C ALA A 114 3.97 -6.94 9.49
N VAL A 115 3.14 -5.95 9.88
CA VAL A 115 3.40 -5.09 11.05
C VAL A 115 3.49 -5.91 12.33
N PHE A 116 2.50 -6.76 12.59
CA PHE A 116 2.49 -7.58 13.81
C PHE A 116 3.63 -8.60 13.82
N ALA A 117 3.91 -9.26 12.70
CA ALA A 117 5.00 -10.24 12.61
C ALA A 117 6.37 -9.59 12.87
N ALA A 118 6.64 -8.42 12.27
CA ALA A 118 7.88 -7.69 12.49
C ALA A 118 8.03 -7.26 13.95
N PHE A 119 6.94 -6.77 14.55
CA PHE A 119 6.91 -6.40 15.97
C PHE A 119 7.18 -7.59 16.89
N LEU A 120 6.49 -8.72 16.70
CA LEU A 120 6.67 -9.93 17.50
C LEU A 120 8.09 -10.51 17.41
N ARG A 121 8.80 -10.23 16.32
CA ARG A 121 10.19 -10.66 16.10
C ARG A 121 11.23 -9.64 16.56
N GLY A 122 10.79 -8.50 17.13
CA GLY A 122 11.69 -7.47 17.62
C GLY A 122 12.49 -6.78 16.52
N ALA A 123 11.90 -6.62 15.33
CA ALA A 123 12.56 -5.96 14.21
C ALA A 123 12.94 -4.50 14.56
N PRO A 124 14.04 -3.94 14.01
CA PRO A 124 14.50 -2.61 14.40
C PRO A 124 13.45 -1.52 14.19
N ASN A 125 13.10 -0.80 15.27
CA ASN A 125 12.05 0.22 15.29
C ASN A 125 12.24 1.33 14.24
N SER A 126 13.49 1.69 13.93
CA SER A 126 13.78 2.70 12.90
C SER A 126 13.30 2.27 11.51
N TYR A 127 13.52 1.01 11.14
CA TYR A 127 13.13 0.48 9.84
C TYR A 127 11.64 0.22 9.77
N THR A 128 11.06 -0.42 10.79
CA THR A 128 9.63 -0.71 10.80
C THR A 128 8.78 0.56 10.80
N ALA A 129 9.17 1.59 11.56
CA ALA A 129 8.50 2.89 11.57
C ALA A 129 8.46 3.54 10.18
N SER A 130 9.59 3.53 9.49
CA SER A 130 9.73 4.22 8.21
C SER A 130 9.10 3.42 7.05
N LEU A 131 9.16 2.09 7.07
CA LEU A 131 8.41 1.22 6.14
C LEU A 131 6.89 1.35 6.33
N ALA A 132 6.40 1.33 7.56
CA ALA A 132 4.96 1.47 7.84
C ALA A 132 4.43 2.85 7.45
N THR A 133 5.20 3.91 7.74
CA THR A 133 4.91 5.27 7.25
C THR A 133 4.81 5.30 5.73
N LEU A 134 5.76 4.68 5.03
CA LEU A 134 5.76 4.68 3.57
C LEU A 134 4.58 3.90 2.98
N HIS A 135 4.20 2.76 3.58
CA HIS A 135 2.99 2.04 3.20
C HIS A 135 1.74 2.93 3.32
N LEU A 136 1.59 3.62 4.47
CA LEU A 136 0.48 4.55 4.69
C LEU A 136 0.43 5.64 3.60
N LEU A 137 1.55 6.32 3.35
CA LEU A 137 1.63 7.37 2.34
C LEU A 137 1.30 6.84 0.94
N ALA A 138 1.83 5.68 0.59
CA ALA A 138 1.57 5.03 -0.68
C ALA A 138 0.07 4.71 -0.84
N ARG A 139 -0.63 4.27 0.22
CA ARG A 139 -2.08 4.03 0.17
C ARG A 139 -2.91 5.32 0.07
N CYS A 140 -2.48 6.40 0.72
CA CYS A 140 -3.09 7.72 0.58
C CYS A 140 -2.98 8.27 -0.86
N VAL A 141 -1.91 7.92 -1.59
CA VAL A 141 -1.75 8.28 -3.02
C VAL A 141 -2.50 7.31 -3.94
N TYR A 142 -2.44 6.02 -3.63
CA TYR A 142 -3.04 4.96 -4.45
C TYR A 142 -4.54 5.13 -4.65
N TYR A 143 -5.27 5.38 -3.57
CA TYR A 143 -6.72 5.45 -3.61
C TYR A 143 -7.26 6.57 -4.55
N PRO A 144 -6.86 7.85 -4.40
CA PRO A 144 -7.29 8.89 -5.33
C PRO A 144 -6.78 8.67 -6.75
N ALA A 145 -5.54 8.18 -6.94
CA ALA A 145 -5.04 7.84 -8.26
C ALA A 145 -5.90 6.79 -8.97
N TYR A 146 -6.39 5.80 -8.22
CA TYR A 146 -7.32 4.79 -8.75
C TYR A 146 -8.64 5.42 -9.18
N VAL A 147 -9.26 6.22 -8.32
CA VAL A 147 -10.57 6.86 -8.60
C VAL A 147 -10.47 7.80 -9.81
N LEU A 148 -9.39 8.56 -9.90
CA LEU A 148 -9.10 9.53 -10.97
C LEU A 148 -8.55 8.91 -12.26
N ASN A 149 -8.37 7.58 -12.31
CA ASN A 149 -7.83 6.86 -13.46
C ASN A 149 -6.38 7.24 -13.85
N LEU A 150 -5.55 7.57 -12.85
CA LEU A 150 -4.12 7.81 -13.01
C LEU A 150 -3.36 6.48 -12.88
N ASP A 151 -3.33 5.71 -13.96
CA ASP A 151 -2.88 4.32 -14.00
C ASP A 151 -1.41 4.10 -13.61
N GLN A 152 -0.50 4.96 -14.07
CA GLN A 152 0.93 4.89 -13.73
C GLN A 152 1.17 5.19 -12.25
N VAL A 153 0.54 6.26 -11.73
CA VAL A 153 0.63 6.65 -10.31
C VAL A 153 0.04 5.57 -9.41
N ARG A 154 -1.11 5.01 -9.80
CA ARG A 154 -1.74 3.87 -9.12
C ARG A 154 -0.80 2.68 -9.05
N THR A 155 -0.15 2.33 -10.16
CA THR A 155 0.71 1.14 -10.20
C THR A 155 1.99 1.34 -9.37
N GLY A 156 2.62 2.51 -9.46
CA GLY A 156 3.80 2.84 -8.65
C GLY A 156 3.50 2.89 -7.16
N SER A 157 2.42 3.57 -6.75
CA SER A 157 2.02 3.62 -5.34
C SER A 157 1.61 2.26 -4.79
N TYR A 158 0.91 1.43 -5.58
CA TYR A 158 0.65 0.04 -5.20
C TYR A 158 1.95 -0.73 -4.96
N GLY A 159 2.89 -0.68 -5.92
CA GLY A 159 4.17 -1.38 -5.83
C GLY A 159 5.00 -0.95 -4.62
N VAL A 160 5.06 0.34 -4.31
CA VAL A 160 5.74 0.85 -3.10
C VAL A 160 5.05 0.35 -1.83
N SER A 161 3.71 0.37 -1.77
CA SER A 161 2.98 -0.14 -0.61
C SER A 161 3.23 -1.65 -0.40
N LEU A 162 3.26 -2.43 -1.49
CA LEU A 162 3.51 -3.86 -1.46
C LEU A 162 4.95 -4.16 -1.02
N ALA A 163 5.93 -3.46 -1.61
CA ALA A 163 7.33 -3.61 -1.25
C ALA A 163 7.55 -3.30 0.24
N ALA A 164 6.93 -2.23 0.76
CA ALA A 164 7.01 -1.91 2.19
C ALA A 164 6.45 -3.04 3.08
N SER A 165 5.30 -3.63 2.72
CA SER A 165 4.73 -4.77 3.45
C SER A 165 5.60 -6.02 3.36
N VAL A 166 6.17 -6.31 2.19
CA VAL A 166 7.07 -7.46 1.99
C VAL A 166 8.36 -7.30 2.80
N LEU A 167 8.95 -6.10 2.82
CA LEU A 167 10.15 -5.81 3.63
C LEU A 167 9.87 -5.93 5.13
N LEU A 168 8.72 -5.42 5.61
CA LEU A 168 8.27 -5.62 7.00
C LEU A 168 8.16 -7.11 7.33
N PHE A 169 7.51 -7.89 6.47
CA PHE A 169 7.37 -9.33 6.68
C PHE A 169 8.74 -10.05 6.61
N GLY A 170 9.65 -9.59 5.76
CA GLY A 170 11.01 -10.11 5.64
C GLY A 170 11.80 -10.03 6.95
N PHE A 171 11.69 -8.91 7.68
CA PHE A 171 12.28 -8.77 9.02
C PHE A 171 11.75 -9.82 10.02
N ALA A 172 10.55 -10.36 9.78
CA ALA A 172 9.98 -11.38 10.64
C ALA A 172 10.40 -12.81 10.28
N CYS A 173 10.51 -13.12 8.98
CA CYS A 173 10.62 -14.51 8.52
C CYS A 173 12.00 -14.91 7.98
N VAL A 174 12.86 -13.95 7.60
CA VAL A 174 14.19 -14.26 7.04
C VAL A 174 15.26 -14.11 8.13
N PRO A 175 16.05 -15.16 8.41
CA PRO A 175 17.20 -15.05 9.30
C PRO A 175 18.21 -14.02 8.78
N ASP A 176 18.80 -13.24 9.68
CA ASP A 176 19.80 -12.20 9.35
C ASP A 176 19.34 -11.20 8.26
N PHE A 177 18.03 -10.97 8.16
CA PHE A 177 17.45 -10.10 7.12
C PHE A 177 17.98 -8.68 7.18
N GLU A 178 18.34 -8.18 8.37
CA GLU A 178 18.88 -6.83 8.53
C GLU A 178 20.16 -6.62 7.70
N SER A 179 21.07 -7.59 7.67
CA SER A 179 22.31 -7.52 6.88
C SER A 179 22.02 -7.46 5.38
N PHE A 180 21.09 -8.30 4.91
CA PHE A 180 20.63 -8.25 3.52
C PHE A 180 19.96 -6.91 3.20
N TYR A 181 19.11 -6.44 4.10
CA TYR A 181 18.37 -5.18 3.96
C TYR A 181 19.32 -3.98 3.88
N LEU A 182 20.35 -3.94 4.72
CA LEU A 182 21.41 -2.93 4.66
C LEU A 182 22.14 -2.95 3.32
N GLY A 183 22.42 -4.14 2.78
CA GLY A 183 22.96 -4.29 1.42
C GLY A 183 22.09 -3.58 0.36
N LEU A 184 20.76 -3.74 0.44
CA LEU A 184 19.83 -3.03 -0.45
C LEU A 184 19.87 -1.50 -0.24
N VAL A 185 19.96 -1.04 1.02
CA VAL A 185 20.08 0.39 1.35
C VAL A 185 21.34 0.99 0.72
N HIS A 186 22.48 0.29 0.78
CA HIS A 186 23.73 0.73 0.16
C HIS A 186 23.61 0.81 -1.36
N VAL A 187 22.98 -0.18 -2.01
CA VAL A 187 22.75 -0.13 -3.46
C VAL A 187 21.85 1.06 -3.85
N ALA A 188 20.85 1.39 -3.04
CA ALA A 188 19.98 2.54 -3.27
C ALA A 188 20.63 3.90 -2.95
N LYS A 189 21.78 3.90 -2.27
CA LYS A 189 22.59 5.08 -1.91
C LYS A 189 24.09 4.81 -2.11
N PRO A 190 24.56 4.74 -3.37
CA PRO A 190 25.96 4.41 -3.63
C PRO A 190 26.97 5.49 -3.20
N TRP A 191 26.51 6.68 -2.81
CA TRP A 191 27.36 7.87 -2.54
C TRP A 191 27.16 8.48 -1.15
N ALA A 192 26.54 7.76 -0.21
CA ALA A 192 26.41 8.18 1.19
C ALA A 192 27.46 7.48 2.06
#